data_AF-A0A5C5TJP6-F1
#
_entry.id   AF-A0A5C5TJP6-F1
#
_cell.length_a   1.000
_cell.length_b   1.000
_cell.length_c   1.000
_cell.angle_alpha   90.00
_cell.angle_beta   90.00
_cell.angle_gamma   90.00
#
_symmetry.space_group_name_H-M   'P 1'
#
loop_
_entity.id
_entity.type
_entity.pdbx_description
1 polymer ?
#
loop_
_entity_poly.entity_id
_entity_poly.type
_entity_poly.pdbx_seq_one_letter_code
_entity_poly.pdbx_strand_id
1 'polypeptide(L)' 'MLQYIVDHQQKSVHESRYMESRCHLDASAPEKKEFVDSRPYVQLLENQQAYIPCPYCHQVPLIID' A
#
# COMPACT_ATOMS: atom_id res chain seq x y z
N MET A 1 -13.76 7.22 3.78
CA MET A 1 -13.31 5.85 4.11
C MET A 1 -11.85 5.77 3.73
N LEU A 2 -10.97 5.39 4.65
CA LEU A 2 -9.52 5.29 4.39
C LEU A 2 -9.25 4.16 3.39
N GLN A 3 -8.84 4.51 2.17
CA GLN A 3 -8.67 3.55 1.08
C GLN A 3 -7.22 3.09 0.91
N TYR A 4 -6.27 3.89 1.36
CA TYR A 4 -4.84 3.68 1.14
C TYR A 4 -4.07 3.81 2.45
N ILE A 5 -3.01 3.03 2.58
CA ILE A 5 -1.99 3.17 3.62
C ILE A 5 -0.66 3.36 2.92
N VAL A 6 -0.01 4.49 3.18
CA VAL A 6 1.33 4.79 2.70
C VAL A 6 2.31 4.38 3.79
N ASP A 7 3.19 3.45 3.45
CA ASP A 7 4.31 3.02 4.29
C ASP A 7 5.55 3.83 3.92
N HIS A 8 5.95 4.78 4.77
CA HIS A 8 7.14 5.59 4.58
C HIS A 8 8.44 4.84 4.91
N GLN A 9 8.38 3.72 5.64
CA GLN A 9 9.54 2.90 5.95
C GLN A 9 9.97 2.08 4.74
N GLN A 10 9.01 1.43 4.07
CA GLN A 10 9.26 0.63 2.87
C GLN A 10 9.10 1.44 1.57
N LYS A 11 8.61 2.68 1.66
CA LYS A 11 8.20 3.51 0.52
C LYS A 11 7.22 2.76 -0.38
N SER A 12 6.20 2.15 0.22
CA SER A 12 5.17 1.41 -0.49
C SER A 12 3.77 1.95 -0.22
N VAL A 13 2.90 1.82 -1.20
CA VAL A 13 1.48 2.16 -1.07
C VAL A 13 0.67 0.87 -1.02
N HIS A 14 -0.22 0.77 -0.04
CA HIS A 14 -1.11 -0.36 0.18
C HIS A 14 -2.56 0.09 0.02
N GLU A 15 -3.37 -0.69 -0.69
CA GLU A 15 -4.83 -0.50 -0.70
C GLU A 15 -5.45 -1.31 0.43
N SER A 16 -6.14 -0.63 1.36
CA SER A 16 -6.71 -1.26 2.56
C SER A 16 -7.67 -2.42 2.23
N ARG A 17 -8.32 -2.35 1.07
CA ARG A 17 -9.26 -3.39 0.60
C ARG A 17 -8.58 -4.72 0.27
N TYR A 18 -7.31 -4.67 -0.15
CA TYR A 18 -6.61 -5.82 -0.69
C TYR A 18 -5.33 -6.16 0.07
N MET A 19 -5.15 -5.57 1.25
CA MET A 19 -4.05 -5.91 2.13
C MET A 19 -4.12 -7.38 2.53
N GLU A 20 -3.11 -8.13 2.12
CA GLU A 20 -2.86 -9.50 2.58
C GLU A 20 -1.74 -9.52 3.63
N SER A 21 -1.65 -10.60 4.41
CA SER A 21 -0.57 -10.79 5.41
C SER A 21 0.83 -10.73 4.79
N ARG A 22 0.97 -10.96 3.48
CA ARG A 22 2.26 -10.94 2.75
C ARG A 22 2.82 -9.55 2.50
N CYS A 23 2.03 -8.49 2.73
CA CYS A 23 2.47 -7.12 2.53
C CYS A 23 3.50 -6.64 3.57
N HIS A 24 3.68 -7.40 4.67
CA HIS A 24 4.54 -7.07 5.81
C HIS A 24 4.34 -5.67 6.41
N LEU A 25 3.19 -5.03 6.14
CA LEU A 25 2.89 -3.70 6.66
C LEU A 25 2.89 -3.69 8.20
N ASP A 26 2.53 -4.79 8.85
CA ASP A 26 2.57 -4.93 10.31
C ASP A 26 3.97 -4.78 10.90
N ALA A 27 5.02 -5.05 10.12
CA ALA A 27 6.41 -4.87 10.55
C ALA A 27 6.86 -3.40 10.56
N SER A 28 6.15 -2.51 9.84
CA SER A 28 6.43 -1.08 9.83
C SER A 28 5.89 -0.40 11.09
N ALA A 29 6.66 0.56 11.60
CA ALA A 29 6.28 1.28 12.80
C ALA A 29 5.00 2.12 12.57
N PRO A 30 4.10 2.28 13.57
CA PRO A 30 2.86 3.03 13.42
C PRO A 30 3.08 4.47 12.93
N GLU A 31 4.13 5.13 13.39
CA GLU A 31 4.50 6.50 13.00
C GLU A 31 5.04 6.62 11.56
N LYS A 32 5.30 5.48 10.91
CA LYS A 32 5.70 5.40 9.50
C LYS A 32 4.53 5.05 8.57
N LYS A 33 3.32 4.91 9.11
CA LYS A 33 2.10 4.61 8.36
C LYS A 33 1.23 5.87 8.25
N GLU A 34 0.99 6.31 7.04
CA GLU A 34 0.05 7.39 6.75
C GLU A 34 -1.22 6.82 6.13
N PHE A 35 -2.37 7.14 6.71
CA PHE A 35 -3.67 6.68 6.21
C PHE A 35 -4.28 7.75 5.32
N VAL A 36 -4.58 7.40 4.07
CA VAL A 36 -5.01 8.36 3.05
C VAL A 36 -6.27 7.85 2.33
N ASP A 37 -7.17 8.76 1.96
CA ASP A 37 -8.36 8.46 1.15
C ASP A 37 -8.36 9.15 -0.22
N SER A 38 -7.26 9.85 -0.56
CA SER A 38 -7.08 10.58 -1.81
C SER A 38 -6.26 9.80 -2.83
N ARG A 39 -6.91 9.27 -3.87
CA ARG A 39 -6.23 8.63 -5.01
C ARG A 39 -5.28 9.57 -5.76
N PRO A 40 -5.61 10.86 -6.00
CA PRO A 40 -4.66 11.79 -6.63
C PRO A 40 -3.36 11.97 -5.85
N TYR A 41 -3.43 11.99 -4.51
CA TYR A 41 -2.24 12.09 -3.66
C TYR A 41 -1.36 10.84 -3.79
N VAL A 42 -1.98 9.66 -3.73
CA VAL A 42 -1.29 8.38 -3.94
C VAL A 42 -0.61 8.32 -5.30
N GLN A 43 -1.30 8.70 -6.37
CA GLN A 43 -0.71 8.74 -7.71
C GLN A 43 0.47 9.72 -7.79
N LEU A 44 0.42 10.84 -7.05
CA LEU A 44 1.55 11.75 -6.98
C LEU A 44 2.75 11.09 -6.27
N LEU A 45 2.53 10.34 -5.19
CA LEU A 45 3.58 9.60 -4.51
C LEU A 45 4.22 8.54 -5.41
N GLU A 46 3.40 7.77 -6.13
CA GLU A 46 3.85 6.74 -7.07
C GLU A 46 4.65 7.33 -8.23
N ASN A 47 4.20 8.46 -8.79
CA ASN A 47 4.84 9.08 -9.95
C ASN A 47 6.06 9.94 -9.62
N GLN A 48 6.09 10.59 -8.45
CA GLN A 48 7.07 11.66 -8.16
C GLN A 48 7.99 11.37 -6.97
N GLN A 49 7.57 10.56 -5.99
CA GLN A 49 8.29 10.45 -4.71
C GLN A 49 8.96 9.08 -4.48
N ALA A 50 9.09 8.27 -5.53
CA ALA A 50 9.69 6.93 -5.48
C ALA A 50 8.97 5.98 -4.50
N TYR A 51 7.66 6.12 -4.37
CA TYR A 51 6.84 5.11 -3.72
C TYR A 51 6.40 4.07 -4.76
N ILE A 52 6.38 2.81 -4.36
CA ILE A 52 5.93 1.73 -5.23
C ILE A 52 4.57 1.18 -4.76
N PRO A 53 3.65 0.83 -5.66
CA PRO A 53 2.48 0.06 -5.27
C PRO A 53 2.94 -1.28 -4.67
N CYS A 54 2.32 -1.70 -3.57
CA CYS A 54 2.66 -2.96 -2.94
C CYS A 54 2.36 -4.12 -3.91
N PRO A 55 3.35 -4.98 -4.22
CA PRO A 55 3.17 -6.06 -5.19
C PRO A 55 2.23 -7.16 -4.69
N TYR A 56 1.99 -7.22 -3.38
CA TYR A 56 1.13 -8.23 -2.75
C TYR A 56 -0.32 -7.76 -2.60
N CYS A 57 -0.56 -6.45 -2.47
CA CYS A 57 -1.92 -5.92 -2.36
C CYS A 57 -2.75 -6.17 -3.62
N HIS A 58 -2.17 -6.42 -4.78
CA HIS A 58 -2.94 -6.72 -6.00
C HIS A 58 -2.62 -8.08 -6.59
N GLN A 59 -1.98 -8.97 -5.82
CA GLN A 59 -1.87 -10.36 -6.23
C GLN A 59 -3.26 -10.98 -6.19
N VAL A 60 -3.90 -11.07 -7.35
CA VAL A 60 -5.02 -12.00 -7.54
C VAL A 60 -4.41 -13.39 -7.33
N PRO A 61 -4.83 -14.16 -6.31
CA PRO A 61 -4.43 -15.56 -6.25
C PRO A 61 -4.95 -16.19 -7.55
N LEU A 62 -4.03 -16.67 -8.39
CA LEU A 62 -4.37 -17.55 -9.50
C LEU A 62 -4.89 -18.84 -8.85
N ILE A 63 -6.18 -18.88 -8.56
CA ILE A 63 -6.89 -20.12 -8.24
C ILE A 63 -7.01 -20.83 -9.59
N ILE A 64 -6.13 -21.79 -9.82
CA ILE A 64 -6.26 -22.73 -10.93
C ILE A 64 -7.15 -23.86 -10.40
N ASP A 65 -8.34 -23.99 -10.96
CA ASP A 65 -9.29 -25.10 -10.70
C ASP A 65 -8.78 -26.39 -11.37
#